data_AF-A0A178AG88-F1
#
_entry.id   AF-A0A178AG88-F1
#
_cell.length_a   1.000
_cell.length_b   1.000
_cell.length_c   1.000
_cell.angle_alpha   90.00
_cell.angle_beta   90.00
_cell.angle_gamma   90.00
#
_symmetry.space_group_name_H-M   'P 1'
#
loop_
_entity.id
_entity.type
_entity.pdbx_description
1 polymer ?
#
loop_
_entity_poly.entity_id
_entity_poly.type
_entity_poly.pdbx_seq_one_letter_code
_entity_poly.pdbx_strand_id
1 'polypeptide(L)'
;MCSLPRVSVTHRSTVSHFPTMRLLRLDPHKRTWILEEFTHPRIPFYAVLSHTWRRNTEEVNLADIESGERQYDDTSKLGYDKLRFCQKQVERDGLRYFWIDTCCIKKSDNLELQISLASMFYWYQKATTCYVWLSDVSTDDAVNWERAFSRSRWFKRGWTLQEMIAPDSVRFFSKEGKFIGDKEGLASTISIVCSVPRLALQGAELLRFSTDERLSWTEGRVTTLPEDAAYCLLGIFDVELPTLYADGDYTKRKNMALSKLLKAINEKGVGTERLDSFIHIGGAFWKDLITLQEEQLLALDTDLDEYCKWLLDGPHKQQIEQHGLSTEIMTGLSQNAGKRMKRLLTKNGVGYEDLSRLETKVKSWDEPWGRYMDEHETSQVRVQGLMQNRWHGTKVHEDIFKGITAARTLEELMIWRGNSHFPAEL
;
A
#
# COMPACT_ATOMS: atom_id res chain seq x y z
N MET A 1 22.47 54.20 -51.94
CA MET A 1 22.82 52.77 -51.83
C MET A 1 23.46 52.53 -50.47
N CYS A 2 22.74 51.92 -49.53
CA CYS A 2 23.31 51.23 -48.37
C CYS A 2 22.23 50.27 -47.85
N SER A 3 22.48 48.99 -48.05
CA SER A 3 21.63 47.84 -47.73
C SER A 3 21.78 47.46 -46.25
N LEU A 4 20.65 47.28 -45.55
CA LEU A 4 20.59 46.65 -44.23
C LEU A 4 20.21 45.16 -44.38
N PRO A 5 20.82 44.24 -43.62
CA PRO A 5 20.65 42.81 -43.82
C PRO A 5 19.35 42.28 -43.19
N ARG A 6 18.70 41.34 -43.89
CA ARG A 6 17.58 40.55 -43.36
C ARG A 6 18.09 39.62 -42.27
N VAL A 7 17.64 39.82 -41.04
CA VAL A 7 17.78 38.84 -39.96
C VAL A 7 16.73 37.74 -40.19
N SER A 8 17.19 36.56 -40.60
CA SER A 8 16.39 35.34 -40.62
C SER A 8 16.15 34.89 -39.18
N VAL A 9 14.90 34.98 -38.71
CA VAL A 9 14.47 34.32 -37.47
C VAL A 9 14.44 32.82 -37.74
N THR A 10 15.48 32.11 -37.30
CA THR A 10 15.43 30.66 -37.19
C THR A 10 14.52 30.32 -36.01
N HIS A 11 13.33 29.81 -36.31
CA HIS A 11 12.51 29.12 -35.32
C HIS A 11 13.34 27.96 -34.78
N ARG A 12 13.94 28.13 -33.59
CA ARG A 12 14.38 26.99 -32.78
C ARG A 12 13.11 26.31 -32.30
N SER A 13 12.76 25.22 -32.96
CA SER A 13 11.80 24.24 -32.45
C SER A 13 12.34 23.74 -31.11
N THR A 14 11.84 24.29 -30.01
CA THR A 14 12.00 23.69 -28.68
C THR A 14 11.23 22.39 -28.71
N VAL A 15 11.92 21.28 -28.98
CA VAL A 15 11.37 19.95 -28.76
C VAL A 15 11.15 19.83 -27.26
N SER A 16 9.90 20.01 -26.83
CA SER A 16 9.46 19.66 -25.49
C SER A 16 9.70 18.16 -25.31
N HIS A 17 10.77 17.81 -24.60
CA HIS A 17 11.08 16.42 -24.25
C HIS A 17 10.08 15.99 -23.17
N PHE A 18 8.90 15.53 -23.59
CA PHE A 18 7.99 14.85 -22.68
C PHE A 18 8.64 13.55 -22.22
N PRO A 19 8.54 13.18 -20.93
CA PRO A 19 9.03 11.90 -20.46
C PRO A 19 8.37 10.76 -21.27
N THR A 20 9.20 9.89 -21.83
CA THR A 20 8.77 8.75 -22.64
C THR A 20 8.69 7.50 -21.77
N MET A 21 7.74 6.61 -22.09
CA MET A 21 7.61 5.30 -21.46
C MET A 21 7.78 4.22 -22.52
N ARG A 22 8.63 3.23 -22.27
CA ARG A 22 8.72 2.04 -23.13
C ARG A 22 7.81 0.95 -22.59
N LEU A 23 7.05 0.31 -23.48
CA LEU A 23 6.26 -0.88 -23.14
C LEU A 23 6.69 -2.05 -24.03
N LEU A 24 6.63 -3.24 -23.45
CA LEU A 24 6.88 -4.51 -24.12
C LEU A 24 5.59 -5.11 -24.65
N ARG A 25 5.67 -5.77 -25.79
CA ARG A 25 4.67 -6.72 -26.29
C ARG A 25 5.34 -7.82 -27.11
N LEU A 26 4.64 -8.93 -27.30
CA LEU A 26 5.04 -9.95 -28.27
C LEU A 26 4.47 -9.63 -29.66
N ASP A 27 5.28 -9.80 -30.71
CA ASP A 27 4.79 -9.86 -32.09
C ASP A 27 4.12 -11.23 -32.32
N PRO A 28 2.81 -11.30 -32.64
CA PRO A 28 2.11 -12.58 -32.78
C PRO A 28 2.56 -13.38 -34.01
N HIS A 29 3.12 -12.73 -35.03
CA HIS A 29 3.56 -13.39 -36.26
C HIS A 29 5.01 -13.83 -36.18
N LYS A 30 5.89 -12.92 -35.75
CA LYS A 30 7.33 -13.18 -35.65
C LYS A 30 7.71 -13.92 -34.37
N ARG A 31 6.83 -13.91 -33.37
CA ARG A 31 7.11 -14.40 -32.01
C ARG A 31 8.36 -13.75 -31.40
N THR A 32 8.59 -12.48 -31.69
CA THR A 32 9.70 -11.70 -31.12
C THR A 32 9.21 -10.65 -30.14
N TRP A 33 10.04 -10.34 -29.15
CA TRP A 33 9.77 -9.26 -28.19
C TRP A 33 9.97 -7.90 -28.86
N ILE A 34 8.97 -7.03 -28.75
CA ILE A 34 8.99 -5.68 -29.33
C ILE A 34 8.86 -4.66 -28.20
N LEU A 35 9.75 -3.66 -28.21
CA LEU A 35 9.66 -2.45 -27.40
C LEU A 35 9.05 -1.33 -28.22
N GLU A 36 8.06 -0.65 -27.66
CA GLU A 36 7.43 0.53 -28.26
C GLU A 36 7.52 1.71 -27.29
N GLU A 37 7.84 2.90 -27.80
CA GLU A 37 7.93 4.13 -27.02
C GLU A 37 6.63 4.93 -27.10
N PHE A 38 6.18 5.41 -25.94
CA PHE A 38 4.96 6.19 -25.80
C PHE A 38 5.22 7.52 -25.10
N THR A 39 4.46 8.54 -25.48
CA THR A 39 4.45 9.86 -24.85
C THR A 39 3.06 10.14 -24.29
N HIS A 40 2.98 10.77 -23.11
CA HIS A 40 1.69 11.20 -22.55
C HIS A 40 0.98 12.18 -23.51
N PRO A 41 -0.36 12.10 -23.71
CA PRO A 41 -1.33 11.20 -23.06
C PRO A 41 -1.56 9.85 -23.77
N ARG A 42 -0.77 9.49 -24.79
CA ARG A 42 -1.01 8.35 -25.69
C ARG A 42 -0.48 7.00 -25.17
N ILE A 43 -0.44 6.81 -23.86
CA ILE A 43 0.01 5.55 -23.26
C ILE A 43 -1.18 4.57 -23.27
N PRO A 44 -1.07 3.37 -23.89
CA PRO A 44 -2.15 2.39 -23.92
C PRO A 44 -2.38 1.78 -22.53
N PHE A 45 -3.42 0.95 -22.36
CA PHE A 45 -3.53 0.10 -21.16
C PHE A 45 -2.38 -0.91 -21.12
N TYR A 46 -1.78 -1.09 -19.95
CA TYR A 46 -0.65 -2.01 -19.74
C TYR A 46 -0.70 -2.65 -18.36
N ALA A 47 -0.07 -3.82 -18.24
CA ALA A 47 0.27 -4.40 -16.96
C ALA A 47 1.71 -4.05 -16.55
N VAL A 48 2.04 -4.15 -15.28
CA VAL A 48 3.42 -4.02 -14.78
C VAL A 48 3.84 -5.34 -14.13
N LEU A 49 5.08 -5.77 -14.32
CA LEU A 49 5.65 -6.91 -13.63
C LEU A 49 6.56 -6.44 -12.49
N SER A 50 6.16 -6.76 -11.27
CA SER A 50 7.01 -6.66 -10.09
C SER A 50 7.64 -8.02 -9.78
N HIS A 51 8.94 -8.04 -9.52
CA HIS A 51 9.69 -9.26 -9.24
C HIS A 51 10.98 -8.96 -8.48
N THR A 52 11.54 -9.98 -7.81
CA THR A 52 12.90 -9.88 -7.28
C THR A 52 13.90 -10.19 -8.38
N TRP A 53 14.86 -9.28 -8.62
CA TRP A 53 15.88 -9.49 -9.65
C TRP A 53 16.72 -10.73 -9.35
N ARG A 54 17.16 -11.37 -10.42
CA ARG A 54 18.15 -12.46 -10.36
C ARG A 54 19.57 -11.89 -10.41
N ARG A 55 20.57 -12.77 -10.50
CA ARG A 55 21.95 -12.35 -10.77
C ARG A 55 22.01 -11.65 -12.13
N ASN A 56 22.85 -10.63 -12.27
CA ASN A 56 22.94 -9.82 -13.50
C ASN A 56 23.17 -10.65 -14.78
N THR A 57 23.90 -11.76 -14.68
CA THR A 57 24.17 -12.68 -15.80
C THR A 57 22.93 -13.48 -16.24
N GLU A 58 21.97 -13.66 -15.33
CA GLU A 58 20.73 -14.40 -15.57
C GLU A 58 19.57 -13.47 -15.94
N GLU A 59 19.71 -12.16 -15.68
CA GLU A 59 18.64 -11.17 -15.84
C GLU A 59 18.54 -10.67 -17.30
N VAL A 60 17.30 -10.46 -17.77
CA VAL A 60 17.05 -9.84 -19.08
C VAL A 60 16.90 -8.34 -18.91
N ASN A 61 17.64 -7.58 -19.71
CA ASN A 61 17.66 -6.12 -19.68
C ASN A 61 17.30 -5.49 -21.04
N LEU A 62 17.16 -4.16 -21.09
CA LEU A 62 16.83 -3.42 -22.31
C LEU A 62 17.71 -3.78 -23.52
N ALA A 63 19.03 -3.87 -23.35
CA ALA A 63 19.95 -4.15 -24.45
C ALA A 63 19.77 -5.55 -25.03
N ASP A 64 19.21 -6.49 -24.26
CA ASP A 64 18.93 -7.83 -24.77
C ASP A 64 17.80 -7.82 -25.79
N ILE A 65 16.79 -6.96 -25.62
CA ILE A 65 15.50 -6.96 -26.35
C ILE A 65 15.32 -5.77 -27.30
N GLU A 66 16.14 -4.72 -27.19
CA GLU A 66 15.99 -3.48 -27.97
C GLU A 66 16.09 -3.67 -29.49
N SER A 67 16.74 -4.75 -29.96
CA SER A 67 16.82 -5.06 -31.39
C SER A 67 15.48 -5.48 -32.00
N GLY A 68 14.52 -5.93 -31.18
CA GLY A 68 13.25 -6.48 -31.68
C GLY A 68 13.35 -7.86 -32.33
N GLU A 69 14.52 -8.49 -32.30
CA GLU A 69 14.81 -9.76 -32.98
C GLU A 69 14.82 -10.97 -32.03
N ARG A 70 14.76 -10.75 -30.71
CA ARG A 70 14.78 -11.84 -29.72
C ARG A 70 13.50 -12.65 -29.76
N GLN A 71 13.65 -13.96 -29.89
CA GLN A 71 12.57 -14.91 -29.99
C GLN A 71 11.93 -15.20 -28.63
N TYR A 72 10.64 -15.54 -28.63
CA TYR A 72 9.87 -15.90 -27.44
C TYR A 72 10.46 -17.11 -26.67
N ASP A 73 10.99 -18.07 -27.41
CA ASP A 73 11.53 -19.34 -26.91
C ASP A 73 13.03 -19.25 -26.57
N ASP A 74 13.62 -18.06 -26.55
CA ASP A 74 15.00 -17.86 -26.12
C ASP A 74 15.19 -18.30 -24.66
N THR A 75 16.08 -19.27 -24.45
CA THR A 75 16.46 -19.82 -23.14
C THR A 75 17.90 -19.48 -22.75
N SER A 76 18.57 -18.56 -23.46
CA SER A 76 19.95 -18.16 -23.17
C SER A 76 20.12 -17.49 -21.81
N LYS A 77 19.04 -16.89 -21.28
CA LYS A 77 18.97 -16.35 -19.92
C LYS A 77 17.70 -16.79 -19.20
N LEU A 78 17.83 -17.11 -17.90
CA LEU A 78 16.69 -17.48 -17.04
C LEU A 78 15.67 -16.33 -16.91
N GLY A 79 16.11 -15.08 -17.06
CA GLY A 79 15.25 -13.90 -17.01
C GLY A 79 14.17 -13.88 -18.09
N TYR A 80 14.30 -14.65 -19.18
CA TYR A 80 13.23 -14.75 -20.18
C TYR A 80 11.97 -15.45 -19.66
N ASP A 81 12.06 -16.26 -18.59
CA ASP A 81 10.90 -16.90 -17.98
C ASP A 81 9.89 -15.88 -17.46
N LYS A 82 10.38 -14.75 -16.92
CA LYS A 82 9.51 -13.69 -16.39
C LYS A 82 8.78 -12.95 -17.53
N LEU A 83 9.41 -12.78 -18.69
CA LEU A 83 8.80 -12.21 -19.88
C LEU A 83 7.70 -13.14 -20.40
N ARG A 84 7.99 -14.44 -20.51
CA ARG A 84 6.99 -15.46 -20.91
C ARG A 84 5.82 -15.54 -19.94
N PHE A 85 6.09 -15.53 -18.65
CA PHE A 85 5.06 -15.48 -17.61
C PHE A 85 4.17 -14.24 -17.78
N CYS A 86 4.77 -13.05 -17.85
CA CYS A 86 4.05 -11.80 -17.96
C CYS A 86 3.22 -11.76 -19.26
N GLN A 87 3.81 -12.16 -20.40
CA GLN A 87 3.12 -12.24 -21.70
C GLN A 87 1.88 -13.13 -21.64
N LYS A 88 1.99 -14.33 -21.05
CA LYS A 88 0.84 -15.23 -20.87
C LYS A 88 -0.25 -14.58 -20.02
N GLN A 89 0.13 -13.81 -19.00
CA GLN A 89 -0.84 -13.20 -18.10
C GLN A 89 -1.53 -11.97 -18.72
N VAL A 90 -0.81 -11.12 -19.46
CA VAL A 90 -1.44 -10.03 -20.20
C VAL A 90 -2.41 -10.54 -21.26
N GLU A 91 -2.07 -11.61 -21.99
CA GLU A 91 -2.97 -12.21 -22.98
C GLU A 91 -4.26 -12.72 -22.33
N ARG A 92 -4.17 -13.36 -21.16
CA ARG A 92 -5.33 -13.84 -20.39
C ARG A 92 -6.23 -12.70 -19.91
N ASP A 93 -5.62 -11.57 -19.53
CA ASP A 93 -6.35 -10.40 -19.03
C ASP A 93 -6.75 -9.44 -20.17
N GLY A 94 -6.56 -9.82 -21.44
CA GLY A 94 -6.96 -9.03 -22.62
C GLY A 94 -6.09 -7.81 -22.89
N LEU A 95 -4.89 -7.75 -22.28
CA LEU A 95 -3.91 -6.68 -22.44
C LEU A 95 -2.88 -7.05 -23.51
N ARG A 96 -2.38 -6.03 -24.21
CA ARG A 96 -1.33 -6.18 -25.22
C ARG A 96 0.06 -5.84 -24.69
N TYR A 97 0.13 -4.88 -23.78
CA TYR A 97 1.37 -4.26 -23.35
C TYR A 97 1.66 -4.57 -21.89
N PHE A 98 2.93 -4.73 -21.57
CA PHE A 98 3.40 -4.78 -20.20
C PHE A 98 4.70 -4.01 -20.02
N TRP A 99 5.01 -3.67 -18.78
CA TRP A 99 6.22 -2.96 -18.39
C TRP A 99 7.02 -3.79 -17.38
N ILE A 100 8.34 -3.81 -17.58
CA ILE A 100 9.30 -4.41 -16.65
C ILE A 100 10.50 -3.47 -16.54
N ASP A 101 10.84 -3.06 -15.33
CA ASP A 101 11.89 -2.06 -15.04
C ASP A 101 13.24 -2.39 -15.70
N THR A 102 13.68 -3.65 -15.68
CA THR A 102 14.96 -4.07 -16.27
C THR A 102 14.98 -3.93 -17.79
N CYS A 103 13.82 -4.03 -18.41
CA CYS A 103 13.63 -4.11 -19.85
C CYS A 103 13.20 -2.78 -20.48
N CYS A 104 12.51 -1.93 -19.71
CA CYS A 104 11.87 -0.73 -20.23
C CYS A 104 12.63 0.56 -19.88
N ILE A 105 13.53 0.51 -18.90
CA ILE A 105 14.39 1.63 -18.50
C ILE A 105 15.79 1.44 -19.06
N LYS A 106 16.32 2.46 -19.75
CA LYS A 106 17.71 2.53 -20.16
C LYS A 106 18.58 2.97 -18.99
N LYS A 107 18.94 2.02 -18.13
CA LYS A 107 19.72 2.26 -16.90
C LYS A 107 21.13 2.83 -17.16
N SER A 108 21.64 2.74 -18.39
CA SER A 108 22.93 3.32 -18.80
C SER A 108 22.84 4.82 -19.12
N ASP A 109 21.64 5.37 -19.31
CA ASP A 109 21.40 6.79 -19.49
C ASP A 109 20.96 7.41 -18.15
N ASN A 110 21.82 8.22 -17.55
CA ASN A 110 21.55 8.82 -16.25
C ASN A 110 20.32 9.73 -16.27
N LEU A 111 20.08 10.48 -17.35
CA LEU A 111 18.92 11.37 -17.44
C LEU A 111 17.63 10.53 -17.51
N GLU A 112 17.62 9.50 -18.35
CA GLU A 112 16.47 8.60 -18.46
C GLU A 112 16.22 7.85 -17.14
N LEU A 113 17.28 7.39 -16.48
CA LEU A 113 17.19 6.72 -15.18
C LEU A 113 16.58 7.65 -14.13
N GLN A 114 17.04 8.89 -14.03
CA GLN A 114 16.49 9.86 -13.07
C GLN A 114 14.98 10.10 -13.31
N ILE A 115 14.61 10.34 -14.57
CA ILE A 115 13.21 10.54 -14.97
C ILE A 115 12.37 9.30 -14.65
N SER A 116 12.91 8.11 -14.93
CA SER A 116 12.21 6.84 -14.70
C SER A 116 11.99 6.58 -13.20
N LEU A 117 13.00 6.80 -12.37
CA LEU A 117 12.89 6.62 -10.91
C LEU A 117 11.86 7.59 -10.30
N ALA A 118 11.81 8.83 -10.79
CA ALA A 118 10.79 9.81 -10.38
C ALA A 118 9.39 9.45 -10.88
N SER A 119 9.28 8.78 -12.03
CA SER A 119 8.00 8.43 -12.67
C SER A 119 7.45 7.07 -12.25
N MET A 120 8.28 6.19 -11.68
CA MET A 120 7.93 4.79 -11.42
C MET A 120 6.65 4.64 -10.60
N PHE A 121 6.49 5.39 -9.52
CA PHE A 121 5.29 5.32 -8.69
C PHE A 121 4.03 5.58 -9.52
N TYR A 122 4.06 6.61 -10.37
CA TYR A 122 2.96 6.95 -11.27
C TYR A 122 2.73 5.87 -12.33
N TRP A 123 3.79 5.27 -12.86
CA TRP A 123 3.67 4.15 -13.81
C TRP A 123 3.04 2.92 -13.17
N TYR A 124 3.36 2.62 -11.91
CA TYR A 124 2.70 1.56 -11.14
C TYR A 124 1.23 1.91 -10.85
N GLN A 125 0.96 3.15 -10.43
CA GLN A 125 -0.40 3.64 -10.16
C GLN A 125 -1.32 3.60 -11.39
N LYS A 126 -0.79 3.93 -12.57
CA LYS A 126 -1.57 3.96 -13.83
C LYS A 126 -1.67 2.61 -14.54
N ALA A 127 -0.96 1.59 -14.06
CA ALA A 127 -1.06 0.25 -14.62
C ALA A 127 -2.46 -0.32 -14.41
N THR A 128 -2.99 -1.05 -15.39
CA THR A 128 -4.27 -1.75 -15.25
C THR A 128 -4.19 -2.82 -14.16
N THR A 129 -3.04 -3.47 -14.04
CA THR A 129 -2.77 -4.44 -12.97
C THR A 129 -1.26 -4.62 -12.79
N CYS A 130 -0.85 -4.89 -11.56
CA CYS A 130 0.50 -5.30 -11.21
C CYS A 130 0.54 -6.81 -11.00
N TYR A 131 1.37 -7.52 -11.76
CA TYR A 131 1.66 -8.92 -11.52
C TYR A 131 2.90 -9.03 -10.65
N VAL A 132 2.78 -9.69 -9.51
CA VAL A 132 3.91 -9.99 -8.62
C VAL A 132 4.29 -11.45 -8.83
N TRP A 133 5.45 -11.69 -9.42
CA TRP A 133 5.97 -13.05 -9.62
C TRP A 133 6.99 -13.41 -8.54
N LEU A 134 6.59 -14.34 -7.67
CA LEU A 134 7.36 -14.75 -6.49
C LEU A 134 8.21 -15.98 -6.80
N SER A 135 9.44 -15.75 -7.26
CA SER A 135 10.40 -16.81 -7.61
C SER A 135 10.78 -17.76 -6.46
N ASP A 136 10.50 -17.38 -5.21
CA ASP A 136 10.81 -18.12 -3.99
C ASP A 136 9.60 -18.73 -3.29
N VAL A 137 8.42 -18.66 -3.91
CA VAL A 137 7.17 -19.23 -3.37
C VAL A 137 6.67 -20.33 -4.32
N SER A 138 6.53 -21.54 -3.78
CA SER A 138 5.99 -22.72 -4.46
C SER A 138 4.58 -22.98 -3.97
N THR A 139 3.62 -23.18 -4.88
CA THR A 139 2.26 -23.63 -4.51
C THR A 139 2.07 -25.13 -4.66
N ASP A 140 3.06 -25.84 -5.24
CA ASP A 140 3.02 -27.30 -5.34
C ASP A 140 3.18 -27.97 -3.96
N ASP A 141 3.76 -27.23 -3.00
CA ASP A 141 3.83 -27.59 -1.59
C ASP A 141 2.63 -27.00 -0.84
N ALA A 142 1.43 -27.57 -1.06
CA ALA A 142 0.14 -27.03 -0.60
C ALA A 142 0.07 -26.72 0.91
N VAL A 143 0.87 -27.40 1.73
CA VAL A 143 0.88 -27.25 3.20
C VAL A 143 1.70 -26.02 3.66
N ASN A 144 2.50 -25.39 2.79
CA ASN A 144 3.52 -24.41 3.23
C ASN A 144 3.59 -23.13 2.39
N TRP A 145 2.72 -22.94 1.40
CA TRP A 145 2.80 -21.78 0.51
C TRP A 145 2.54 -20.45 1.23
N GLU A 146 1.62 -20.40 2.22
CA GLU A 146 1.32 -19.17 2.99
C GLU A 146 2.52 -18.68 3.81
N ARG A 147 3.23 -19.64 4.43
CA ARG A 147 4.45 -19.36 5.17
C ARG A 147 5.58 -18.95 4.23
N ALA A 148 5.68 -19.58 3.06
CA ALA A 148 6.64 -19.18 2.03
C ALA A 148 6.33 -17.78 1.50
N PHE A 149 5.06 -17.47 1.24
CA PHE A 149 4.57 -16.15 0.85
C PHE A 149 4.97 -15.10 1.87
N SER A 150 4.63 -15.30 3.15
CA SER A 150 4.94 -14.37 4.24
C SER A 150 6.44 -14.13 4.45
N ARG A 151 7.28 -15.08 4.00
CA ARG A 151 8.75 -15.01 4.07
C ARG A 151 9.40 -14.63 2.74
N SER A 152 8.63 -14.35 1.69
CA SER A 152 9.18 -14.04 0.40
C SER A 152 10.11 -12.83 0.48
N ARG A 153 11.25 -12.93 -0.21
CA ARG A 153 12.21 -11.83 -0.34
C ARG A 153 11.59 -10.59 -0.96
N TRP A 154 10.50 -10.74 -1.71
CA TRP A 154 9.77 -9.63 -2.31
C TRP A 154 9.34 -8.59 -1.27
N PHE A 155 8.82 -9.02 -0.11
CA PHE A 155 8.43 -8.12 0.98
C PHE A 155 9.60 -7.42 1.68
N LYS A 156 10.83 -7.89 1.46
CA LYS A 156 12.05 -7.36 2.07
C LYS A 156 12.82 -6.39 1.16
N ARG A 157 12.37 -6.14 -0.07
CA ARG A 157 13.04 -5.17 -0.96
C ARG A 157 12.46 -3.76 -0.76
N GLY A 158 13.31 -2.74 -0.84
CA GLY A 158 12.86 -1.33 -0.73
C GLY A 158 11.87 -0.94 -1.83
N TRP A 159 12.23 -1.13 -3.10
CA TRP A 159 11.42 -0.75 -4.26
C TRP A 159 10.04 -1.41 -4.29
N THR A 160 9.89 -2.65 -3.83
CA THR A 160 8.60 -3.36 -3.88
C THR A 160 7.53 -2.71 -2.99
N LEU A 161 7.91 -1.81 -2.07
CA LEU A 161 6.94 -1.04 -1.29
C LEU A 161 6.05 -0.19 -2.19
N GLN A 162 6.62 0.62 -3.09
CA GLN A 162 5.80 1.41 -4.02
C GLN A 162 5.07 0.52 -5.04
N GLU A 163 5.68 -0.60 -5.44
CA GLU A 163 5.06 -1.55 -6.38
C GLU A 163 3.83 -2.26 -5.77
N MET A 164 3.74 -2.29 -4.44
CA MET A 164 2.61 -2.79 -3.67
C MET A 164 1.53 -1.72 -3.42
N ILE A 165 1.98 -0.51 -3.06
CA ILE A 165 1.11 0.57 -2.60
C ILE A 165 0.48 1.32 -3.78
N ALA A 166 1.26 1.62 -4.81
CA ALA A 166 0.83 2.53 -5.88
C ALA A 166 -0.27 1.96 -6.79
N PRO A 167 -0.22 0.69 -7.25
CA PRO A 167 -1.25 0.16 -8.15
C PRO A 167 -2.58 -0.10 -7.43
N ASP A 168 -3.69 0.15 -8.10
CA ASP A 168 -5.02 -0.22 -7.58
C ASP A 168 -5.19 -1.75 -7.50
N SER A 169 -4.73 -2.47 -8.52
CA SER A 169 -4.77 -3.94 -8.60
C SER A 169 -3.38 -4.56 -8.53
N VAL A 170 -3.18 -5.49 -7.60
CA VAL A 170 -1.96 -6.30 -7.48
C VAL A 170 -2.33 -7.77 -7.33
N ARG A 171 -1.76 -8.64 -8.17
CA ARG A 171 -2.04 -10.09 -8.21
C ARG A 171 -0.74 -10.86 -8.01
N PHE A 172 -0.73 -11.76 -7.04
CA PHE A 172 0.44 -12.55 -6.65
C PHE A 172 0.44 -13.91 -7.33
N PHE A 173 1.61 -14.31 -7.83
CA PHE A 173 1.81 -15.59 -8.53
C PHE A 173 3.04 -16.31 -8.00
N SER A 174 2.95 -17.64 -7.93
CA SER A 174 4.04 -18.53 -7.50
C SER A 174 5.15 -18.60 -8.54
N LYS A 175 6.26 -19.26 -8.21
CA LYS A 175 7.37 -19.54 -9.15
C LYS A 175 6.90 -20.34 -10.37
N GLU A 176 5.87 -21.19 -10.22
CA GLU A 176 5.23 -21.94 -11.33
C GLU A 176 4.28 -21.08 -12.18
N GLY A 177 4.01 -19.83 -11.77
CA GLY A 177 3.04 -18.95 -12.42
C GLY A 177 1.59 -19.26 -12.06
N LYS A 178 1.35 -19.95 -10.93
CA LYS A 178 0.00 -20.20 -10.40
C LYS A 178 -0.47 -19.00 -9.58
N PHE A 179 -1.75 -18.66 -9.70
CA PHE A 179 -2.34 -17.55 -8.94
C PHE A 179 -2.43 -17.91 -7.47
N ILE A 180 -1.92 -17.02 -6.61
CA ILE A 180 -1.93 -17.18 -5.15
C ILE A 180 -3.10 -16.41 -4.54
N GLY A 181 -3.28 -15.16 -4.98
CA GLY A 181 -4.30 -14.25 -4.47
C GLY A 181 -4.05 -12.83 -4.95
N ASP A 182 -4.97 -11.93 -4.65
CA ASP A 182 -4.81 -10.50 -4.92
C ASP A 182 -4.58 -9.70 -3.63
N LYS A 183 -4.21 -8.42 -3.79
CA LYS A 183 -3.92 -7.53 -2.65
C LYS A 183 -5.11 -7.32 -1.74
N GLU A 184 -6.35 -7.38 -2.24
CA GLU A 184 -7.54 -7.22 -1.42
C GLU A 184 -7.76 -8.45 -0.54
N GLY A 185 -7.76 -9.65 -1.14
CA GLY A 185 -7.91 -10.92 -0.43
C GLY A 185 -6.77 -11.24 0.52
N LEU A 186 -5.55 -10.78 0.23
CA LEU A 186 -4.36 -10.99 1.07
C LEU A 186 -4.02 -9.79 1.97
N ALA A 187 -4.88 -8.78 2.06
CA ALA A 187 -4.59 -7.52 2.74
C ALA A 187 -4.17 -7.71 4.21
N SER A 188 -4.83 -8.61 4.94
CA SER A 188 -4.49 -8.91 6.34
C SER A 188 -3.09 -9.53 6.46
N THR A 189 -2.77 -10.53 5.66
CA THR A 189 -1.45 -11.18 5.64
C THR A 189 -0.35 -10.18 5.26
N ILE A 190 -0.57 -9.39 4.20
CA ILE A 190 0.40 -8.38 3.74
C ILE A 190 0.60 -7.30 4.82
N SER A 191 -0.47 -6.87 5.49
CA SER A 191 -0.42 -5.86 6.54
C SER A 191 0.46 -6.31 7.70
N ILE A 192 0.32 -7.56 8.15
CA ILE A 192 1.15 -8.17 9.20
C ILE A 192 2.61 -8.30 8.74
N VAL A 193 2.85 -8.78 7.52
CA VAL A 193 4.20 -9.06 7.01
C VAL A 193 5.01 -7.77 6.78
N CYS A 194 4.35 -6.69 6.36
CA CYS A 194 5.01 -5.45 5.94
C CYS A 194 4.85 -4.29 6.93
N SER A 195 4.08 -4.46 8.01
CA SER A 195 3.69 -3.37 8.92
C SER A 195 3.05 -2.18 8.17
N VAL A 196 2.30 -2.49 7.10
CA VAL A 196 1.57 -1.50 6.30
C VAL A 196 0.08 -1.58 6.67
N PRO A 197 -0.59 -0.47 7.02
CA PRO A 197 -2.02 -0.50 7.33
C PRO A 197 -2.87 -1.03 6.18
N ARG A 198 -3.89 -1.84 6.47
CA ARG A 198 -4.83 -2.36 5.45
C ARG A 198 -5.45 -1.26 4.61
N LEU A 199 -5.73 -0.09 5.21
CA LEU A 199 -6.27 1.06 4.49
C LEU A 199 -5.35 1.55 3.37
N ALA A 200 -4.04 1.55 3.59
CA ALA A 200 -3.07 1.92 2.56
C ALA A 200 -3.08 0.90 1.41
N LEU A 201 -3.18 -0.39 1.72
CA LEU A 201 -3.29 -1.46 0.72
C LEU A 201 -4.58 -1.36 -0.09
N GLN A 202 -5.66 -0.87 0.52
CA GLN A 202 -6.98 -0.67 -0.09
C GLN A 202 -7.11 0.67 -0.85
N GLY A 203 -6.02 1.41 -1.03
CA GLY A 203 -6.00 2.63 -1.85
C GLY A 203 -6.45 3.90 -1.11
N ALA A 204 -6.41 3.93 0.22
CA ALA A 204 -6.56 5.18 0.95
C ALA A 204 -5.47 6.19 0.54
N GLU A 205 -5.84 7.46 0.42
CA GLU A 205 -4.91 8.53 0.05
C GLU A 205 -3.70 8.57 0.99
N LEU A 206 -2.49 8.60 0.43
CA LEU A 206 -1.25 8.52 1.22
C LEU A 206 -1.07 9.68 2.21
N LEU A 207 -1.68 10.83 1.94
CA LEU A 207 -1.68 12.00 2.84
C LEU A 207 -2.42 11.76 4.15
N ARG A 208 -3.24 10.70 4.25
CA ARG A 208 -3.89 10.29 5.49
C ARG A 208 -2.92 9.62 6.48
N PHE A 209 -1.77 9.19 5.98
CA PHE A 209 -0.70 8.64 6.78
C PHE A 209 0.38 9.69 6.97
N SER A 210 0.84 9.83 8.20
CA SER A 210 1.90 10.78 8.54
C SER A 210 3.19 10.47 7.80
N THR A 211 4.15 11.38 7.97
CA THR A 211 5.51 11.13 7.53
C THR A 211 6.13 9.91 8.21
N ASP A 212 5.99 9.81 9.52
CA ASP A 212 6.64 8.74 10.31
C ASP A 212 6.05 7.36 10.02
N GLU A 213 4.74 7.25 9.77
CA GLU A 213 4.12 5.98 9.34
C GLU A 213 4.62 5.55 7.98
N ARG A 214 4.60 6.46 7.00
CA ARG A 214 5.07 6.12 5.66
C ARG A 214 6.55 5.74 5.66
N LEU A 215 7.34 6.33 6.56
CA LEU A 215 8.72 5.92 6.81
C LEU A 215 8.81 4.55 7.49
N SER A 216 7.93 4.24 8.45
CA SER A 216 7.93 2.94 9.16
C SER A 216 7.62 1.76 8.24
N TRP A 217 6.90 1.96 7.13
CA TRP A 217 6.66 0.93 6.11
C TRP A 217 7.93 0.39 5.43
N THR A 218 9.07 1.07 5.65
CA THR A 218 10.39 0.62 5.20
C THR A 218 11.12 -0.28 6.18
N GLU A 219 10.60 -0.48 7.38
CA GLU A 219 11.23 -1.29 8.39
C GLU A 219 11.42 -2.74 7.91
N GLY A 220 12.61 -3.28 8.14
CA GLY A 220 12.99 -4.61 7.67
C GLY A 220 13.19 -4.74 6.15
N ARG A 221 13.06 -3.66 5.38
CA ARG A 221 13.39 -3.64 3.95
C ARG A 221 14.87 -3.31 3.71
N VAL A 222 15.42 -3.91 2.67
CA VAL A 222 16.83 -3.83 2.28
C VAL A 222 16.94 -3.34 0.84
N THR A 223 17.96 -2.52 0.59
CA THR A 223 18.31 -2.03 -0.74
C THR A 223 19.74 -2.40 -1.10
N THR A 224 19.96 -2.73 -2.37
CA THR A 224 21.29 -3.08 -2.89
C THR A 224 22.17 -1.83 -2.97
N LEU A 225 21.64 -0.74 -3.53
CA LEU A 225 22.27 0.57 -3.49
C LEU A 225 21.80 1.31 -2.23
N PRO A 226 22.71 1.98 -1.50
CA PRO A 226 22.35 2.63 -0.25
C PRO A 226 21.37 3.79 -0.45
N GLU A 227 21.47 4.52 -1.55
CA GLU A 227 20.60 5.67 -1.85
C GLU A 227 19.16 5.27 -2.18
N ASP A 228 18.95 4.05 -2.65
CA ASP A 228 17.62 3.51 -2.93
C ASP A 228 16.74 3.43 -1.69
N ALA A 229 17.32 3.42 -0.48
CA ALA A 229 16.56 3.51 0.77
C ALA A 229 15.73 4.80 0.86
N ALA A 230 16.15 5.85 0.15
CA ALA A 230 15.40 7.09 -0.01
C ALA A 230 14.64 7.12 -1.34
N TYR A 231 15.26 6.69 -2.45
CA TYR A 231 14.67 6.83 -3.79
C TYR A 231 13.42 5.98 -3.99
N CYS A 232 13.30 4.84 -3.30
CA CYS A 232 12.09 4.03 -3.36
C CYS A 232 10.87 4.67 -2.69
N LEU A 233 11.03 5.81 -2.02
CA LEU A 233 9.99 6.54 -1.30
C LEU A 233 9.52 7.82 -2.00
N LEU A 234 10.16 8.22 -3.11
CA LEU A 234 9.87 9.49 -3.78
C LEU A 234 8.38 9.65 -4.09
N GLY A 235 7.75 8.65 -4.71
CA GLY A 235 6.33 8.70 -5.02
C GLY A 235 5.39 8.50 -3.83
N ILE A 236 5.84 7.85 -2.75
CA ILE A 236 5.05 7.71 -1.52
C ILE A 236 4.90 9.05 -0.80
N PHE A 237 5.95 9.88 -0.85
CA PHE A 237 5.94 11.24 -0.31
C PHE A 237 5.59 12.30 -1.36
N ASP A 238 5.54 11.91 -2.62
CA ASP A 238 5.34 12.78 -3.79
C ASP A 238 6.36 13.94 -3.77
N VAL A 239 7.64 13.62 -3.58
CA VAL A 239 8.74 14.60 -3.53
C VAL A 239 9.72 14.35 -4.66
N GLU A 240 10.38 15.42 -5.09
CA GLU A 240 11.43 15.36 -6.10
C GLU A 240 12.80 15.44 -5.44
N LEU A 241 13.71 14.53 -5.82
CA LEU A 241 15.11 14.56 -5.41
C LEU A 241 15.98 14.25 -6.63
N PRO A 242 17.12 14.96 -6.80
CA PRO A 242 18.15 14.52 -7.73
C PRO A 242 18.66 13.13 -7.33
N THR A 243 18.37 12.11 -8.13
CA THR A 243 18.84 10.75 -7.90
C THR A 243 20.28 10.62 -8.41
N LEU A 244 21.21 10.37 -7.48
CA LEU A 244 22.64 10.29 -7.73
C LEU A 244 23.23 9.11 -6.97
N TYR A 245 23.77 8.17 -7.71
CA TYR A 245 24.55 7.06 -7.16
C TYR A 245 26.03 7.43 -7.13
N ALA A 246 26.73 7.08 -6.06
CA ALA A 246 28.19 7.20 -6.01
C ALA A 246 28.80 6.18 -5.06
N ASP A 247 30.07 5.88 -5.26
CA ASP A 247 30.85 5.01 -4.39
C ASP A 247 30.99 5.60 -2.98
N GLY A 248 31.17 4.72 -2.00
CA GLY A 248 31.43 5.10 -0.61
C GLY A 248 30.86 4.10 0.40
N ASP A 249 30.98 4.45 1.68
CA ASP A 249 30.41 3.65 2.77
C ASP A 249 28.88 3.59 2.68
N TYR A 250 28.34 2.37 2.70
CA TYR A 250 26.91 2.11 2.52
C TYR A 250 26.06 2.90 3.52
N THR A 251 26.39 2.83 4.81
CA THR A 251 25.60 3.47 5.87
C THR A 251 25.63 4.98 5.75
N LYS A 252 26.79 5.57 5.45
CA LYS A 252 26.92 7.02 5.23
C LYS A 252 26.11 7.49 4.03
N ARG A 253 26.20 6.78 2.90
CA ARG A 253 25.45 7.11 1.67
C ARG A 253 23.94 6.99 1.91
N LYS A 254 23.50 5.92 2.58
CA LYS A 254 22.11 5.68 2.95
C LYS A 254 21.57 6.82 3.82
N ASN A 255 22.27 7.16 4.90
CA ASN A 255 21.86 8.22 5.81
C ASN A 255 21.83 9.60 5.14
N MET A 256 22.77 9.88 4.24
CA MET A 256 22.77 11.12 3.45
C MET A 256 21.57 11.19 2.50
N ALA A 257 21.24 10.08 1.82
CA ALA A 257 20.08 10.04 0.93
C ALA A 257 18.76 10.22 1.71
N LEU A 258 18.62 9.54 2.86
CA LEU A 258 17.47 9.69 3.76
C LEU A 258 17.36 11.13 4.32
N SER A 259 18.48 11.75 4.70
CA SER A 259 18.48 13.14 5.16
C SER A 259 18.00 14.11 4.07
N LYS A 260 18.41 13.91 2.81
CA LYS A 260 17.90 14.69 1.66
C LYS A 260 16.40 14.50 1.45
N LEU A 261 15.92 13.25 1.56
CA LEU A 261 14.49 12.94 1.48
C LEU A 261 13.70 13.67 2.56
N LEU A 262 14.12 13.56 3.83
CA LEU A 262 13.46 14.25 4.95
C LEU A 262 13.44 15.77 4.75
N LYS A 263 14.53 16.34 4.24
CA LYS A 263 14.57 17.77 3.89
C LYS A 263 13.53 18.12 2.82
N ALA A 264 13.44 17.36 1.73
CA ALA A 264 12.45 17.61 0.68
C ALA A 264 11.00 17.43 1.16
N ILE A 265 10.74 16.44 2.03
CA ILE A 265 9.43 16.26 2.68
C ILE A 265 9.07 17.50 3.50
N ASN A 266 10.00 18.00 4.31
CA ASN A 266 9.78 19.19 5.13
C ASN A 266 9.56 20.44 4.27
N GLU A 267 10.36 20.65 3.23
CA GLU A 267 10.22 21.79 2.32
C GLU A 267 8.86 21.78 1.60
N LYS A 268 8.38 20.60 1.18
CA LYS A 268 7.03 20.46 0.61
C LYS A 268 5.93 20.81 1.62
N GLY A 269 6.12 20.44 2.89
CA GLY A 269 5.19 20.72 3.98
C GLY A 269 5.11 22.19 4.43
N VAL A 270 6.09 23.04 4.09
CA VAL A 270 6.11 24.46 4.49
C VAL A 270 5.10 25.33 3.72
N GLY A 271 4.51 24.82 2.62
CA GLY A 271 3.51 25.52 1.80
C GLY A 271 2.04 25.05 1.93
N THR A 272 1.80 23.96 2.65
CA THR A 272 0.46 23.49 3.02
C THR A 272 0.27 23.77 4.51
N GLU A 273 -0.57 24.74 4.85
CA GLU A 273 -0.98 24.97 6.25
C GLU A 273 -1.29 23.61 6.91
N ARG A 274 -0.60 23.34 8.02
CA ARG A 274 -0.68 22.12 8.81
C ARG A 274 -2.13 21.66 8.97
N LEU A 275 -2.52 20.66 8.18
CA LEU A 275 -3.40 19.63 8.71
C LEU A 275 -2.50 18.81 9.62
N ASP A 276 -2.51 19.15 10.92
CA ASP A 276 -1.96 18.36 12.00
C ASP A 276 -2.56 16.96 11.95
N SER A 277 -2.04 16.10 11.07
CA SER A 277 -2.39 14.68 11.01
C SER A 277 -1.62 13.99 12.12
N PHE A 278 -2.15 14.08 13.35
CA PHE A 278 -1.81 13.07 14.35
C PHE A 278 -2.16 11.71 13.73
N ILE A 279 -1.21 10.79 13.77
CA ILE A 279 -1.40 9.42 13.29
C ILE A 279 -2.42 8.74 14.19
N HIS A 280 -3.33 7.92 13.64
CA HIS A 280 -4.28 7.17 14.45
C HIS A 280 -4.23 5.63 14.23
N ILE A 281 -4.29 4.84 15.29
CA ILE A 281 -4.89 3.48 15.28
C ILE A 281 -6.37 3.67 15.60
N GLY A 282 -7.25 3.47 14.64
CA GLY A 282 -8.64 3.93 14.71
C GLY A 282 -8.68 5.43 14.94
N GLY A 283 -9.18 5.87 16.09
CA GLY A 283 -9.12 7.25 16.57
C GLY A 283 -8.00 7.53 17.58
N ALA A 284 -7.17 6.55 17.96
CA ALA A 284 -6.14 6.68 19.00
C ALA A 284 -4.78 7.14 18.45
N PHE A 285 -4.11 8.12 19.07
CA PHE A 285 -2.88 8.70 18.54
C PHE A 285 -1.70 7.72 18.60
N TRP A 286 -1.19 7.28 17.46
CA TRP A 286 -0.07 6.33 17.36
C TRP A 286 1.22 6.83 18.01
N LYS A 287 1.54 8.12 17.84
CA LYS A 287 2.73 8.72 18.45
C LYS A 287 2.76 8.55 19.97
N ASP A 288 1.58 8.48 20.60
CA ASP A 288 1.46 8.30 22.03
C ASP A 288 1.52 6.79 22.36
N LEU A 289 0.87 5.95 21.55
CA LEU A 289 0.88 4.48 21.69
C LEU A 289 2.30 3.87 21.65
N ILE A 290 3.17 4.33 20.74
CA ILE A 290 4.55 3.80 20.63
C ILE A 290 5.49 4.27 21.74
N THR A 291 5.08 5.28 22.52
CA THR A 291 5.88 5.79 23.65
C THR A 291 5.52 5.14 24.99
N LEU A 292 4.47 4.33 25.03
CA LEU A 292 4.02 3.65 26.22
C LEU A 292 5.07 2.63 26.71
N GLN A 293 5.39 2.70 28.00
CA GLN A 293 6.22 1.71 28.67
C GLN A 293 5.43 0.42 28.93
N GLU A 294 6.13 -0.68 29.21
CA GLU A 294 5.52 -2.00 29.43
C GLU A 294 4.43 -2.01 30.51
N GLU A 295 4.63 -1.29 31.61
CA GLU A 295 3.62 -1.12 32.67
C GLU A 295 2.37 -0.37 32.19
N GLN A 296 2.54 0.64 31.33
CA GLN A 296 1.43 1.41 30.74
C GLN A 296 0.68 0.61 29.68
N LEU A 297 1.40 -0.25 28.95
CA LEU A 297 0.80 -1.17 27.98
C LEU A 297 -0.07 -2.22 28.68
N LEU A 298 0.37 -2.76 29.82
CA LEU A 298 -0.43 -3.70 30.61
C LEU A 298 -1.68 -3.04 31.22
N ALA A 299 -1.56 -1.79 31.68
CA ALA A 299 -2.69 -1.01 32.15
C ALA A 299 -3.69 -0.70 31.02
N LEU A 300 -3.19 -0.37 29.82
CA LEU A 300 -4.01 -0.15 28.64
C LEU A 300 -4.75 -1.43 28.24
N ASP A 301 -4.10 -2.60 28.27
CA ASP A 301 -4.76 -3.89 28.00
C ASP A 301 -5.92 -4.16 28.96
N THR A 302 -5.68 -3.95 30.25
CA THR A 302 -6.71 -4.12 31.28
C THR A 302 -7.90 -3.19 31.03
N ASP A 303 -7.64 -1.92 30.71
CA ASP A 303 -8.68 -0.95 30.42
C ASP A 303 -9.45 -1.28 29.13
N LEU A 304 -8.77 -1.77 28.09
CA LEU A 304 -9.39 -2.22 26.83
C LEU A 304 -10.30 -3.42 27.05
N ASP A 305 -9.90 -4.38 27.90
CA ASP A 305 -10.72 -5.52 28.29
C ASP A 305 -11.98 -5.09 29.06
N GLU A 306 -11.85 -4.15 29.99
CA GLU A 306 -13.00 -3.59 30.70
C GLU A 306 -13.95 -2.83 29.75
N TYR A 307 -13.39 -2.06 28.81
CA TYR A 307 -14.17 -1.37 27.78
C TYR A 307 -14.92 -2.36 26.89
N CYS A 308 -14.28 -3.45 26.49
CA CYS A 308 -14.87 -4.50 25.68
C CYS A 308 -16.04 -5.18 26.42
N LYS A 309 -15.84 -5.57 27.69
CA LYS A 309 -16.91 -6.11 28.55
C LYS A 309 -18.07 -5.14 28.68
N TRP A 310 -17.79 -3.85 28.90
CA TRP A 310 -18.84 -2.84 28.96
C TRP A 310 -19.59 -2.72 27.63
N LEU A 311 -18.90 -2.73 26.49
CA LEU A 311 -19.52 -2.57 25.17
C LEU A 311 -20.42 -3.75 24.80
N LEU A 312 -20.06 -4.96 25.21
CA LEU A 312 -20.78 -6.20 24.90
C LEU A 312 -21.88 -6.52 25.91
N ASP A 313 -21.62 -6.33 27.21
CA ASP A 313 -22.48 -6.79 28.31
C ASP A 313 -22.89 -5.64 29.26
N GLY A 314 -22.80 -4.41 28.78
CA GLY A 314 -23.20 -3.22 29.52
C GLY A 314 -24.72 -3.10 29.71
N PRO A 315 -25.16 -2.08 30.48
CA PRO A 315 -26.58 -1.88 30.81
C PRO A 315 -27.48 -1.64 29.60
N HIS A 316 -26.92 -1.23 28.45
CA HIS A 316 -27.67 -1.09 27.19
C HIS A 316 -28.15 -2.43 26.65
N LYS A 317 -27.47 -3.55 26.95
CA LYS A 317 -27.89 -4.90 26.53
C LYS A 317 -29.27 -5.25 27.07
N GLN A 318 -29.47 -5.08 28.38
CA GLN A 318 -30.77 -5.28 29.03
C GLN A 318 -31.85 -4.34 28.47
N GLN A 319 -31.49 -3.10 28.14
CA GLN A 319 -32.43 -2.16 27.53
C GLN A 319 -32.88 -2.61 26.14
N ILE A 320 -31.95 -3.11 25.31
CA ILE A 320 -32.23 -3.64 23.96
C ILE A 320 -33.06 -4.92 24.04
N GLU A 321 -32.74 -5.83 24.97
CA GLU A 321 -33.50 -7.07 25.18
C GLU A 321 -34.94 -6.80 25.62
N GLN A 322 -35.16 -5.77 26.45
CA GLN A 322 -36.49 -5.44 26.99
C GLN A 322 -37.35 -4.60 26.04
N HIS A 323 -36.75 -3.65 25.32
CA HIS A 323 -37.49 -2.63 24.55
C HIS A 323 -37.27 -2.72 23.04
N GLY A 324 -36.44 -3.67 22.57
CA GLY A 324 -36.00 -3.75 21.19
C GLY A 324 -34.99 -2.65 20.83
N LEU A 325 -34.44 -2.73 19.63
CA LEU A 325 -33.47 -1.76 19.13
C LEU A 325 -34.19 -0.47 18.67
N SER A 326 -33.89 0.66 19.32
CA SER A 326 -34.38 1.98 18.89
C SER A 326 -33.24 2.92 18.53
N THR A 327 -33.54 3.93 17.70
CA THR A 327 -32.56 4.96 17.31
C THR A 327 -32.03 5.75 18.53
N GLU A 328 -32.87 5.95 19.54
CA GLU A 328 -32.51 6.67 20.76
C GLU A 328 -31.52 5.86 21.62
N ILE A 329 -31.79 4.55 21.79
CA ILE A 329 -30.88 3.63 22.50
C ILE A 329 -29.53 3.54 21.75
N MET A 330 -29.56 3.44 20.42
CA MET A 330 -28.34 3.40 19.60
C MET A 330 -27.53 4.68 19.68
N THR A 331 -28.20 5.84 19.66
CA THR A 331 -27.53 7.14 19.81
C THR A 331 -26.89 7.27 21.19
N GLY A 332 -27.61 6.87 22.25
CA GLY A 332 -27.10 6.88 23.62
C GLY A 332 -25.90 5.95 23.80
N LEU A 333 -25.99 4.71 23.31
CA LEU A 333 -24.89 3.74 23.31
C LEU A 333 -23.65 4.32 22.60
N SER A 334 -23.85 4.87 21.41
CA SER A 334 -22.78 5.38 20.57
C SER A 334 -22.05 6.58 21.19
N GLN A 335 -22.79 7.58 21.68
CA GLN A 335 -22.21 8.71 22.40
C GLN A 335 -21.42 8.26 23.63
N ASN A 336 -21.95 7.28 24.38
CA ASN A 336 -21.29 6.75 25.56
C ASN A 336 -20.03 5.96 25.20
N ALA A 337 -20.06 5.19 24.13
CA ALA A 337 -18.92 4.42 23.63
C ALA A 337 -17.76 5.35 23.22
N GLY A 338 -18.05 6.41 22.46
CA GLY A 338 -17.05 7.42 22.09
C GLY A 338 -16.48 8.16 23.31
N LYS A 339 -17.34 8.60 24.23
CA LYS A 339 -16.90 9.28 25.48
C LYS A 339 -16.01 8.38 26.34
N ARG A 340 -16.37 7.10 26.49
CA ARG A 340 -15.59 6.12 27.25
C ARG A 340 -14.25 5.82 26.59
N MET A 341 -14.21 5.62 25.28
CA MET A 341 -12.96 5.38 24.55
C MET A 341 -12.00 6.56 24.68
N LYS A 342 -12.51 7.78 24.52
CA LYS A 342 -11.71 9.00 24.73
C LYS A 342 -11.13 9.06 26.14
N ARG A 343 -11.93 8.77 27.18
CA ARG A 343 -11.46 8.76 28.58
C ARG A 343 -10.42 7.69 28.83
N LEU A 344 -10.64 6.48 28.30
CA LEU A 344 -9.72 5.34 28.40
C LEU A 344 -8.35 5.69 27.82
N LEU A 345 -8.32 6.19 26.58
CA LEU A 345 -7.07 6.53 25.92
C LEU A 345 -6.37 7.69 26.62
N THR A 346 -7.12 8.74 26.99
CA THR A 346 -6.56 9.89 27.73
C THR A 346 -5.96 9.46 29.08
N LYS A 347 -6.61 8.54 29.80
CA LYS A 347 -6.10 7.99 31.07
C LYS A 347 -4.74 7.29 30.87
N ASN A 348 -4.55 6.63 29.73
CA ASN A 348 -3.31 5.95 29.37
C ASN A 348 -2.31 6.86 28.65
N GLY A 349 -2.54 8.18 28.63
CA GLY A 349 -1.63 9.15 28.00
C GLY A 349 -1.72 9.19 26.47
N VAL A 350 -2.76 8.60 25.88
CA VAL A 350 -2.97 8.50 24.43
C VAL A 350 -4.05 9.47 23.99
N GLY A 351 -3.73 10.34 23.02
CA GLY A 351 -4.71 11.24 22.41
C GLY A 351 -5.76 10.48 21.59
N TYR A 352 -6.94 11.08 21.42
CA TYR A 352 -8.05 10.48 20.67
C TYR A 352 -8.78 11.53 19.81
N GLU A 353 -8.90 11.25 18.50
CA GLU A 353 -9.72 12.00 17.55
C GLU A 353 -10.94 11.19 17.11
N ASP A 354 -12.08 11.86 17.04
CA ASP A 354 -13.29 11.29 16.48
C ASP A 354 -13.30 11.45 14.95
N LEU A 355 -13.13 10.33 14.24
CA LEU A 355 -13.06 10.25 12.78
C LEU A 355 -14.42 10.01 12.10
N SER A 356 -15.52 10.12 12.86
CA SER A 356 -16.89 9.91 12.39
C SER A 356 -17.27 10.62 11.08
N ARG A 357 -16.68 11.79 10.84
CA ARG A 357 -16.91 12.68 9.69
C ARG A 357 -16.43 12.17 8.31
N LEU A 358 -15.74 11.02 8.22
CA LEU A 358 -14.93 10.66 7.05
C LEU A 358 -15.47 9.55 6.12
N GLU A 359 -16.69 8.99 6.30
CA GLU A 359 -17.07 7.74 5.59
C GLU A 359 -18.47 7.72 4.94
N THR A 360 -18.56 7.26 3.66
CA THR A 360 -19.73 7.46 2.77
C THR A 360 -20.28 6.25 1.98
N LYS A 361 -20.05 4.97 2.33
CA LYS A 361 -20.58 3.81 1.56
C LYS A 361 -21.22 2.67 2.39
N VAL A 362 -22.22 1.99 1.78
CA VAL A 362 -23.35 1.25 2.40
C VAL A 362 -23.39 -0.26 2.03
N LYS A 363 -23.76 -1.15 2.98
CA LYS A 363 -24.27 -2.54 2.79
C LYS A 363 -25.25 -2.92 3.95
N SER A 364 -26.07 -3.98 3.79
CA SER A 364 -27.24 -4.38 4.65
C SER A 364 -26.91 -4.97 6.04
N TRP A 365 -27.90 -5.00 6.95
CA TRP A 365 -27.72 -5.01 8.43
C TRP A 365 -28.14 -6.28 9.22
N ASP A 366 -28.99 -7.17 8.69
CA ASP A 366 -29.57 -8.26 9.50
C ASP A 366 -28.54 -9.29 10.00
N GLU A 367 -27.63 -9.73 9.12
CA GLU A 367 -26.58 -10.72 9.44
C GLU A 367 -25.49 -10.16 10.39
N PRO A 368 -25.00 -8.91 10.21
CA PRO A 368 -24.12 -8.28 11.19
C PRO A 368 -24.70 -8.12 12.59
N TRP A 369 -26.00 -7.79 12.72
CA TRP A 369 -26.63 -7.63 14.04
C TRP A 369 -26.79 -8.96 14.75
N GLY A 370 -27.15 -10.03 14.02
CA GLY A 370 -27.16 -11.39 14.56
C GLY A 370 -25.82 -11.75 15.20
N ARG A 371 -24.70 -11.46 14.52
CA ARG A 371 -23.35 -11.73 15.05
C ARG A 371 -22.95 -10.89 16.26
N TYR A 372 -23.43 -9.64 16.38
CA TYR A 372 -23.17 -8.84 17.59
C TYR A 372 -23.91 -9.40 18.82
N MET A 373 -25.15 -9.84 18.62
CA MET A 373 -26.03 -10.35 19.67
C MET A 373 -25.75 -11.81 20.03
N ASP A 374 -25.03 -12.56 19.19
CA ASP A 374 -24.66 -13.95 19.47
C ASP A 374 -23.62 -14.03 20.59
N GLU A 375 -24.04 -14.50 21.77
CA GLU A 375 -23.17 -14.67 22.94
C GLU A 375 -22.18 -15.82 22.79
N HIS A 376 -22.38 -16.71 21.82
CA HIS A 376 -21.46 -17.81 21.52
C HIS A 376 -20.27 -17.37 20.68
N GLU A 377 -20.31 -16.16 20.10
CA GLU A 377 -19.24 -15.60 19.27
C GLU A 377 -18.17 -14.87 20.09
N THR A 378 -16.96 -14.82 19.55
CA THR A 378 -15.84 -14.12 20.21
C THR A 378 -16.10 -12.62 20.33
N SER A 379 -15.50 -11.97 21.34
CA SER A 379 -15.60 -10.50 21.50
C SER A 379 -15.19 -9.75 20.24
N GLN A 380 -14.20 -10.24 19.51
CA GLN A 380 -13.76 -9.66 18.25
C GLN A 380 -14.84 -9.78 17.17
N VAL A 381 -15.43 -10.97 16.98
CA VAL A 381 -16.50 -11.20 16.00
C VAL A 381 -17.74 -10.36 16.34
N ARG A 382 -18.08 -10.25 17.62
CA ARG A 382 -19.21 -9.43 18.09
C ARG A 382 -18.95 -7.94 17.84
N VAL A 383 -17.77 -7.42 18.19
CA VAL A 383 -17.36 -6.03 17.89
C VAL A 383 -17.34 -5.76 16.38
N GLN A 384 -16.87 -6.72 15.59
CA GLN A 384 -16.91 -6.63 14.13
C GLN A 384 -18.34 -6.61 13.59
N GLY A 385 -19.25 -7.41 14.17
CA GLY A 385 -20.69 -7.35 13.92
C GLY A 385 -21.24 -5.95 14.18
N LEU A 386 -20.91 -5.32 15.31
CA LEU A 386 -21.27 -3.94 15.62
C LEU A 386 -20.74 -2.94 14.56
N MET A 387 -19.50 -3.10 14.11
CA MET A 387 -18.90 -2.26 13.07
C MET A 387 -19.53 -2.45 11.68
N GLN A 388 -19.98 -3.68 11.38
CA GLN A 388 -20.57 -4.06 10.11
C GLN A 388 -22.08 -3.73 10.03
N ASN A 389 -22.73 -3.40 11.15
CA ASN A 389 -24.06 -2.81 11.21
C ASN A 389 -24.09 -1.36 10.70
N ARG A 390 -23.72 -1.19 9.43
CA ARG A 390 -23.72 0.09 8.75
C ARG A 390 -25.13 0.39 8.23
N TRP A 391 -25.85 1.22 8.97
CA TRP A 391 -27.08 1.93 8.61
C TRP A 391 -28.39 1.13 8.68
N HIS A 392 -29.06 1.20 9.83
CA HIS A 392 -30.53 1.24 9.88
C HIS A 392 -30.97 2.47 10.70
N GLY A 393 -31.41 3.53 10.01
CA GLY A 393 -32.10 4.68 10.60
C GLY A 393 -31.36 6.03 10.67
N THR A 394 -30.18 6.22 10.08
CA THR A 394 -29.28 7.34 10.44
C THR A 394 -28.99 8.39 9.37
N LYS A 395 -29.91 8.67 8.44
CA LYS A 395 -29.77 9.86 7.57
C LYS A 395 -29.71 11.21 8.33
N VAL A 396 -29.86 11.21 9.67
CA VAL A 396 -30.06 12.42 10.50
C VAL A 396 -29.13 12.52 11.73
N HIS A 397 -28.31 11.51 12.08
CA HIS A 397 -27.63 11.48 13.40
C HIS A 397 -26.11 11.20 13.34
N GLU A 398 -25.31 12.26 13.31
CA GLU A 398 -23.83 12.24 13.41
C GLU A 398 -23.32 11.51 14.66
N ASP A 399 -24.09 11.54 15.75
CA ASP A 399 -23.71 10.95 17.03
C ASP A 399 -23.56 9.42 17.02
N ILE A 400 -24.20 8.71 16.09
CA ILE A 400 -24.10 7.24 15.99
C ILE A 400 -22.73 6.81 15.44
N PHE A 401 -22.02 7.70 14.73
CA PHE A 401 -20.68 7.39 14.22
C PHE A 401 -19.60 7.37 15.31
N LYS A 402 -19.79 8.08 16.43
CA LYS A 402 -18.82 8.12 17.54
C LYS A 402 -18.51 6.73 18.10
N GLY A 403 -19.55 5.93 18.30
CA GLY A 403 -19.46 4.55 18.76
C GLY A 403 -18.86 3.61 17.73
N ILE A 404 -19.09 3.84 16.44
CA ILE A 404 -18.45 3.06 15.37
C ILE A 404 -16.95 3.36 15.33
N THR A 405 -16.56 4.64 15.39
CA THR A 405 -15.15 5.04 15.51
C THR A 405 -14.52 4.40 16.74
N ALA A 406 -15.20 4.41 17.89
CA ALA A 406 -14.71 3.82 19.12
C ALA A 406 -14.58 2.28 19.04
N ALA A 407 -15.56 1.57 18.47
CA ALA A 407 -15.51 0.13 18.25
C ALA A 407 -14.39 -0.26 17.28
N ARG A 408 -14.17 0.53 16.23
CA ARG A 408 -13.05 0.35 15.32
C ARG A 408 -11.70 0.61 15.97
N THR A 409 -11.61 1.66 16.79
CA THR A 409 -10.42 1.96 17.60
C THR A 409 -10.10 0.78 18.51
N LEU A 410 -11.13 0.20 19.14
CA LEU A 410 -10.98 -1.02 19.93
C LEU A 410 -10.46 -2.19 19.09
N GLU A 411 -11.06 -2.51 17.95
CA GLU A 411 -10.62 -3.60 17.07
C GLU A 411 -9.16 -3.42 16.62
N GLU A 412 -8.81 -2.22 16.13
CA GLU A 412 -7.46 -1.94 15.63
C GLU A 412 -6.42 -1.94 16.77
N LEU A 413 -6.78 -1.51 17.98
CA LEU A 413 -5.92 -1.61 19.18
C LEU A 413 -5.75 -3.05 19.65
N MET A 414 -6.79 -3.89 19.59
CA MET A 414 -6.70 -5.31 19.92
C MET A 414 -5.75 -6.03 18.95
N ILE A 415 -5.85 -5.74 17.65
CA ILE A 415 -4.93 -6.26 16.62
C ILE A 415 -3.50 -5.79 16.91
N TRP A 416 -3.32 -4.50 17.20
CA TRP A 416 -2.00 -3.94 17.49
C TRP A 416 -1.35 -4.55 18.74
N ARG A 417 -2.12 -4.80 19.81
CA ARG A 417 -1.62 -5.42 21.04
C ARG A 417 -1.38 -6.93 20.93
N GLY A 418 -1.85 -7.58 19.86
CA GLY A 418 -1.79 -9.04 19.75
C GLY A 418 -2.75 -9.77 20.70
N ASN A 419 -3.72 -9.05 21.28
CA ASN A 419 -4.75 -9.59 22.17
C ASN A 419 -5.89 -10.18 21.33
N SER A 420 -5.61 -11.31 20.69
CA SER A 420 -6.62 -12.28 20.32
C SER A 420 -6.67 -13.29 21.46
N HIS A 421 -7.72 -13.31 22.29
CA HIS A 421 -8.00 -14.55 23.03
C HIS A 421 -8.16 -15.68 21.98
N PHE A 422 -7.13 -16.51 21.88
CA PHE A 422 -6.85 -17.58 20.91
C PHE A 422 -7.91 -18.72 20.91
N PRO A 423 -8.00 -19.60 19.88
CA PRO A 423 -6.95 -19.92 18.90
C PRO A 423 -7.33 -19.87 17.41
N ALA A 424 -6.27 -19.83 16.61
CA ALA A 424 -6.27 -20.39 15.26
C ALA A 424 -6.63 -21.88 15.35
N GLU A 425 -7.80 -22.24 14.85
CA GLU A 425 -8.14 -23.63 14.52
C GLU A 425 -8.60 -23.69 13.06
N LEU A 426 -7.68 -24.28 12.27
CA LEU A 426 -7.79 -24.96 10.96
C LEU A 426 -8.43 -24.23 9.76
#